data_AF-A0A6N9ST14-F1
#
_entry.id   AF-A0A6N9ST14-F1
#
_cell.length_a   1.000
_cell.length_b   1.000
_cell.length_c   1.000
_cell.angle_alpha   90.00
_cell.angle_beta   90.00
_cell.angle_gamma   90.00
#
_symmetry.space_group_name_H-M   'P 1'
#
loop_
_entity.id
_entity.type
_entity.pdbx_description
1 polymer ?
#
loop_
_entity_poly.entity_id
_entity_poly.type
_entity_poly.pdbx_seq_one_letter_code
_entity_poly.pdbx_strand_id
1 'polypeptide(L)'
;MEAKLKKRLSWRLRVMLAERNITTATELKRRLESYGYEITSSQLTRIIRERPERISTDLLDHLLAILRCEVTDLLRLDPIEQDQGDDGQPAFVVEKLEQPQKKRIRRVPDSEDESGDLTGPKITPFPIPPRK
;
A
#
# COMPACT_ATOMS: atom_id res chain seq x y z
N MET A 1 18.58 3.68 37.52
CA MET A 1 17.75 2.52 37.09
C MET A 1 17.30 2.81 35.67
N GLU A 2 17.87 2.15 34.67
CA GLU A 2 17.43 2.33 33.28
C GLU A 2 16.20 1.46 33.00
N ALA A 3 15.07 2.10 32.74
CA ALA A 3 13.85 1.40 32.35
C ALA A 3 14.00 0.91 30.90
N LYS A 4 14.44 -0.34 30.71
CA LYS A 4 14.45 -1.01 29.40
C LYS A 4 13.04 -0.94 28.78
N LEU A 5 12.88 -0.16 27.71
CA LEU A 5 11.63 -0.08 26.96
C LEU A 5 11.28 -1.47 26.37
N LYS A 6 10.22 -2.10 26.88
CA LYS A 6 9.71 -3.40 26.42
C LYS A 6 8.80 -3.29 25.18
N LYS A 7 8.71 -2.12 24.57
CA LYS A 7 7.91 -1.84 23.36
C LYS A 7 8.70 -0.95 22.43
N ARG A 8 8.69 -1.25 21.14
CA ARG A 8 9.23 -0.40 20.09
C ARG A 8 8.07 0.41 19.52
N LEU A 9 8.21 1.73 19.52
CA LEU A 9 7.36 2.55 18.67
C LEU A 9 7.62 2.15 17.21
N SER A 10 6.58 2.11 16.39
CA SER A 10 6.58 1.77 14.97
C SER A 10 5.97 2.91 14.18
N TRP A 11 6.52 3.17 12.98
CA TRP A 11 6.10 4.29 12.14
C TRP A 11 5.41 3.75 10.89
N ARG A 12 4.09 3.90 10.81
CA ARG A 12 3.26 3.25 9.79
C ARG A 12 2.89 4.18 8.62
N LEU A 13 3.50 5.36 8.51
CA LEU A 13 3.17 6.36 7.48
C LEU A 13 3.19 5.79 6.04
N ARG A 14 4.09 4.86 5.71
CA ARG A 14 4.10 4.21 4.37
C ARG A 14 2.85 3.39 4.09
N VAL A 15 2.41 2.58 5.05
CA VAL A 15 1.17 1.78 4.96
C VAL A 15 -0.02 2.73 4.87
N MET A 16 -0.05 3.74 5.75
CA MET A 16 -1.07 4.77 5.77
C MET A 16 -1.21 5.49 4.42
N LEU A 17 -0.10 5.80 3.74
CA LEU A 17 -0.11 6.45 2.43
C LEU A 17 -0.63 5.51 1.32
N ALA A 18 -0.21 4.24 1.33
CA ALA A 18 -0.67 3.23 0.38
C ALA A 18 -2.20 3.04 0.45
N GLU A 19 -2.78 2.97 1.66
CA GLU A 19 -4.23 2.83 1.86
C GLU A 19 -5.05 4.00 1.27
N ARG A 20 -4.46 5.21 1.17
CA ARG A 20 -5.09 6.38 0.52
C ARG A 20 -4.70 6.55 -0.95
N ASN A 21 -4.09 5.54 -1.56
CA ASN A 21 -3.56 5.58 -2.93
C ASN A 21 -2.52 6.72 -3.15
N ILE A 22 -1.80 7.13 -2.09
CA ILE A 22 -0.72 8.12 -2.17
C ILE A 22 0.61 7.37 -2.27
N THR A 23 1.11 7.17 -3.49
CA THR A 23 2.34 6.39 -3.73
C THR A 23 3.62 7.22 -3.77
N THR A 24 3.52 8.56 -3.90
CA THR A 24 4.69 9.45 -4.06
C THR A 24 4.74 10.54 -3.01
N ALA A 25 5.96 10.89 -2.58
CA ALA A 25 6.20 12.03 -1.68
C ALA A 25 5.75 13.36 -2.32
N THR A 26 5.84 13.50 -3.64
CA THR A 26 5.40 14.68 -4.38
C THR A 26 3.88 14.89 -4.28
N GLU A 27 3.09 13.83 -4.37
CA GLU A 27 1.63 13.92 -4.21
C GLU A 27 1.24 14.26 -2.76
N LEU A 28 1.94 13.68 -1.77
CA LEU A 28 1.74 14.07 -0.37
C LEU A 28 2.11 15.54 -0.12
N LYS A 29 3.21 16.03 -0.72
CA LYS A 29 3.62 17.44 -0.66
C LYS A 29 2.54 18.35 -1.23
N ARG A 30 2.03 18.05 -2.44
CA ARG A 30 0.96 18.82 -3.08
C ARG A 30 -0.30 18.89 -2.22
N ARG A 31 -0.65 17.80 -1.52
CA ARG A 31 -1.76 17.80 -0.56
C ARG A 31 -1.45 18.68 0.66
N LEU A 32 -0.27 18.57 1.27
CA LEU A 32 0.15 19.43 2.40
C LEU A 32 0.10 20.92 2.02
N GLU A 33 0.63 21.29 0.85
CA GLU A 33 0.57 22.66 0.32
C GLU A 33 -0.88 23.15 0.12
N SER A 34 -1.81 22.26 -0.26
CA SER A 34 -3.23 22.60 -0.41
C SER A 34 -3.94 22.87 0.92
N TYR A 35 -3.39 22.42 2.05
CA TYR A 35 -3.85 22.74 3.40
C TYR A 35 -3.05 23.91 4.02
N GLY A 36 -2.07 24.48 3.31
CA GLY A 36 -1.25 25.61 3.78
C GLY A 36 0.06 25.21 4.47
N TYR A 37 0.47 23.94 4.43
CA TYR A 37 1.72 23.48 5.02
C TYR A 37 2.82 23.25 3.97
N GLU A 38 3.77 24.19 3.88
CA GLU A 38 4.90 24.10 2.95
C GLU A 38 6.07 23.28 3.54
N ILE A 39 6.48 22.22 2.84
CA ILE A 39 7.60 21.35 3.25
C ILE A 39 8.50 20.97 2.08
N THR A 40 9.81 20.87 2.33
CA THR A 40 10.77 20.43 1.31
C THR A 40 10.63 18.94 1.01
N SER A 41 10.59 18.56 -0.27
CA SER A 41 10.41 17.15 -0.72
C SER A 41 11.43 16.18 -0.12
N SER A 42 12.67 16.63 0.13
CA SER A 42 13.73 15.85 0.79
C SER A 42 13.38 15.53 2.25
N GLN A 43 12.93 16.53 3.02
CA GLN A 43 12.48 16.35 4.41
C GLN A 43 11.26 15.42 4.46
N LEU A 44 10.27 15.64 3.60
CA LEU A 44 9.08 14.79 3.55
C LEU A 44 9.43 13.34 3.19
N THR A 45 10.35 13.12 2.25
CA THR A 45 10.80 11.77 1.88
C THR A 45 11.52 11.06 3.03
N ARG A 46 12.30 11.77 3.85
CA ARG A 46 12.88 11.22 5.09
C ARG A 46 11.79 10.82 6.08
N ILE A 47 10.85 11.72 6.35
CA ILE A 47 9.70 11.48 7.25
C ILE A 47 8.84 10.31 6.78
N ILE A 48 8.67 10.08 5.48
CA ILE A 48 7.96 8.91 4.96
C ILE A 48 8.76 7.61 5.20
N ARG A 49 10.07 7.63 4.93
CA ARG A 49 10.91 6.42 4.95
C ARG A 49 11.27 5.94 6.35
N GLU A 50 11.52 6.87 7.27
CA GLU A 50 12.05 6.62 8.61
C GLU A 50 11.32 7.48 9.65
N ARG A 51 11.32 7.05 10.91
CA ARG A 51 10.81 7.88 12.01
C ARG A 51 11.71 9.11 12.19
N PRO A 52 11.19 10.34 12.05
CA PRO A 52 11.96 11.52 12.39
C PRO A 52 12.15 11.62 13.91
N GLU A 53 13.29 12.16 14.37
CA GLU A 53 13.51 12.50 15.79
C GLU A 53 12.50 13.56 16.26
N ARG A 54 12.14 14.49 15.37
CA ARG A 54 11.24 15.62 15.63
C ARG A 54 10.25 15.78 14.50
N ILE A 55 8.98 15.92 14.85
CA ILE A 55 7.89 16.27 13.94
C ILE A 55 7.12 17.45 14.54
N SER A 56 6.79 18.45 13.73
CA SER A 56 5.96 19.58 14.18
C SER A 56 4.52 19.12 14.38
N THR A 57 3.86 19.59 15.43
CA THR A 57 2.46 19.26 15.72
C THR A 57 1.54 19.65 14.56
N ASP A 58 1.78 20.80 13.91
CA ASP A 58 1.12 21.19 12.66
C ASP A 58 1.22 20.11 11.58
N LEU A 59 2.43 19.64 11.25
CA LEU A 59 2.60 18.61 10.23
C LEU A 59 1.88 17.32 10.60
N LEU A 60 1.87 16.96 11.88
CA LEU A 60 1.11 15.80 12.36
C LEU A 60 -0.40 16.00 12.14
N ASP A 61 -0.96 17.14 12.54
CA ASP A 61 -2.38 17.47 12.36
C ASP A 61 -2.78 17.45 10.87
N HIS A 62 -2.00 18.12 10.02
CA HIS A 62 -2.23 18.15 8.57
C HIS A 62 -2.13 16.75 7.94
N LEU A 63 -1.17 15.92 8.38
CA LEU A 63 -1.09 14.51 7.94
C LEU A 63 -2.35 13.73 8.33
N LEU A 64 -2.82 13.86 9.58
CA LEU A 64 -4.03 13.19 10.04
C LEU A 64 -5.28 13.66 9.29
N ALA A 65 -5.38 14.95 8.97
CA ALA A 65 -6.46 15.52 8.17
C ALA A 65 -6.46 15.04 6.71
N ILE A 66 -5.29 15.01 6.05
CA ILE A 66 -5.12 14.52 4.67
C ILE A 66 -5.38 13.02 4.57
N LEU A 67 -4.90 12.25 5.55
CA LEU A 67 -5.02 10.80 5.58
C LEU A 67 -6.41 10.35 6.10
N ARG A 68 -7.06 11.11 6.97
CA ARG A 68 -8.23 10.64 7.74
C ARG A 68 -7.89 9.40 8.58
N CYS A 69 -6.89 9.51 9.45
CA CYS A 69 -6.61 8.55 10.53
C CYS A 69 -6.39 9.26 11.87
N GLU A 70 -6.34 8.46 12.93
CA GLU A 70 -5.89 8.87 14.25
C GLU A 70 -4.38 8.69 14.44
N VAL A 71 -3.84 9.36 15.45
CA VAL A 71 -2.41 9.30 15.84
C VAL A 71 -1.96 7.85 16.09
N THR A 72 -2.82 7.03 16.70
CA THR A 72 -2.58 5.63 17.07
C THR A 72 -2.37 4.69 15.88
N ASP A 73 -2.94 5.04 14.72
CA ASP A 73 -2.82 4.27 13.49
C ASP A 73 -1.46 4.55 12.81
N LEU A 74 -1.05 5.82 12.83
CA LEU A 74 0.26 6.30 12.35
C LEU A 74 1.44 5.83 13.23
N LEU A 75 1.25 5.87 14.56
CA LEU A 75 2.24 5.61 15.60
C LEU A 75 1.80 4.43 16.48
N ARG A 76 2.20 3.21 16.10
CA ARG A 76 1.87 1.99 16.83
C ARG A 76 2.93 1.65 17.88
N LEU A 77 2.53 1.18 19.06
CA LEU A 77 3.43 0.69 20.12
C LEU A 77 3.44 -0.85 20.11
N ASP A 78 4.31 -1.42 19.29
CA ASP A 78 4.44 -2.87 19.16
C ASP A 78 5.33 -3.44 20.29
N PRO A 79 5.06 -4.67 20.77
CA PRO A 79 6.00 -5.41 21.61
C PRO A 79 7.32 -5.64 20.86
N ILE A 80 8.42 -5.81 21.59
CA ILE A 80 9.76 -6.02 21.01
C ILE A 80 9.98 -7.45 20.48
N GLU A 81 9.12 -7.88 19.56
CA GLU A 81 9.45 -8.96 18.62
C GLU A 81 9.99 -8.35 17.33
N GLN A 82 11.05 -8.95 16.80
CA GLN A 82 11.94 -8.31 15.84
C GLN A 82 11.45 -8.44 14.41
N ASP A 83 11.61 -7.33 13.67
CA ASP A 83 11.71 -7.24 12.21
C ASP A 83 10.72 -8.04 11.35
N GLN A 84 9.74 -7.33 10.79
CA GLN A 84 9.20 -7.64 9.46
C GLN A 84 9.22 -6.36 8.64
N GLY A 85 10.20 -6.24 7.74
CA GLY A 85 10.06 -5.39 6.56
C GLY A 85 9.04 -6.00 5.61
N ASP A 86 7.75 -5.89 5.96
CA ASP A 86 6.64 -6.42 5.14
C ASP A 86 6.19 -5.40 4.10
N ASP A 87 6.36 -5.75 2.83
CA ASP A 87 5.84 -5.00 1.69
C ASP A 87 4.39 -5.42 1.43
N GLY A 88 3.47 -4.80 2.18
CA GLY A 88 2.06 -4.74 1.82
C GLY A 88 1.17 -5.88 2.33
N GLN A 89 0.69 -5.75 3.56
CA GLN A 89 -0.62 -6.28 3.94
C GLN A 89 -1.46 -5.25 4.71
N PRO A 90 -2.61 -4.78 4.16
CA PRO A 90 -3.57 -4.03 4.96
C PRO A 90 -4.31 -5.00 5.87
N ALA A 91 -4.05 -4.93 7.17
CA ALA A 91 -4.81 -5.63 8.19
C ALA A 91 -6.18 -4.94 8.39
N PHE A 92 -7.02 -5.00 7.36
CA PHE A 92 -8.41 -4.54 7.43
C PHE A 92 -9.19 -5.51 8.31
N VAL A 93 -9.37 -5.17 9.58
CA VAL A 93 -10.41 -5.76 10.42
C VAL A 93 -11.76 -5.31 9.90
N VAL A 94 -12.26 -6.03 8.90
CA VAL A 94 -13.62 -5.84 8.38
C VAL A 94 -14.59 -6.35 9.45
N GLU A 95 -15.13 -5.41 10.23
CA GLU A 95 -16.23 -5.69 11.15
C GLU A 95 -17.39 -6.33 10.36
N LYS A 96 -17.93 -7.42 10.90
CA LYS A 96 -18.81 -8.35 10.19
C LYS A 96 -20.24 -7.83 10.08
N LEU A 97 -20.64 -7.40 8.89
CA LEU A 97 -22.03 -7.07 8.53
C LEU A 97 -22.42 -7.75 7.21
N GLU A 98 -23.54 -8.49 7.20
CA GLU A 98 -23.95 -9.41 6.11
C GLU A 98 -25.13 -8.83 5.29
N GLN A 99 -25.62 -9.36 4.15
CA GLN A 99 -25.56 -10.68 3.48
C GLN A 99 -25.85 -10.41 1.95
N PRO A 100 -26.34 -11.29 1.04
CA PRO A 100 -26.40 -12.76 0.99
C PRO A 100 -26.01 -13.46 -0.35
N GLN A 101 -25.46 -14.67 -0.22
CA GLN A 101 -25.73 -15.91 -1.01
C GLN A 101 -26.33 -15.84 -2.45
N LYS A 102 -25.60 -16.36 -3.46
CA LYS A 102 -26.18 -17.23 -4.52
C LYS A 102 -25.24 -18.40 -4.88
N LYS A 103 -25.83 -19.61 -5.05
CA LYS A 103 -25.15 -20.91 -5.11
C LYS A 103 -24.39 -21.16 -6.43
N ARG A 104 -23.16 -21.69 -6.34
CA ARG A 104 -22.40 -22.24 -7.48
C ARG A 104 -22.66 -23.74 -7.62
N ILE A 105 -23.39 -24.13 -8.66
CA ILE A 105 -23.60 -25.55 -9.02
C ILE A 105 -22.38 -26.05 -9.81
N ARG A 106 -21.86 -27.22 -9.42
CA ARG A 106 -20.78 -27.93 -10.15
C ARG A 106 -21.28 -28.45 -11.50
N ARG A 107 -20.38 -28.55 -12.48
CA ARG A 107 -20.39 -29.70 -13.40
C ARG A 107 -18.97 -30.08 -13.84
N VAL A 108 -18.85 -31.32 -14.26
CA VAL A 108 -17.63 -32.10 -14.56
C VAL A 108 -17.23 -31.95 -16.04
N PRO A 109 -15.99 -32.30 -16.43
CA PRO A 109 -15.54 -32.23 -17.82
C PRO A 109 -15.99 -33.46 -18.62
N ASP A 110 -16.34 -33.26 -19.89
CA ASP A 110 -16.41 -34.34 -20.89
C ASP A 110 -16.26 -33.79 -22.33
N SER A 111 -15.36 -34.45 -23.06
CA SER A 111 -15.26 -34.81 -24.48
C SER A 111 -15.96 -34.02 -25.62
N GLU A 112 -15.11 -33.67 -26.61
CA GLU A 112 -15.19 -33.97 -28.05
C GLU A 112 -16.19 -33.27 -29.03
N ASP A 113 -15.61 -33.00 -30.21
CA ASP A 113 -16.16 -32.86 -31.58
C ASP A 113 -16.81 -31.58 -32.18
N GLU A 114 -16.53 -31.48 -33.48
CA GLU A 114 -17.11 -30.67 -34.57
C GLU A 114 -16.86 -29.15 -34.71
N SER A 115 -15.86 -28.87 -35.55
CA SER A 115 -15.91 -28.00 -36.74
C SER A 115 -16.52 -26.59 -36.65
N GLY A 116 -15.63 -25.59 -36.68
CA GLY A 116 -15.96 -24.19 -37.02
C GLY A 116 -14.75 -23.45 -37.57
N ASP A 117 -14.63 -23.35 -38.89
CA ASP A 117 -13.54 -22.63 -39.56
C ASP A 117 -13.62 -21.11 -39.24
N LEU A 118 -12.68 -20.63 -38.43
CA LEU A 118 -12.34 -19.21 -38.29
C LEU A 118 -10.81 -19.09 -38.11
N THR A 119 -10.08 -19.31 -39.19
CA THR A 119 -8.63 -19.08 -39.26
C THR A 119 -8.28 -17.60 -39.02
N GLY A 120 -7.95 -17.26 -37.77
CA GLY A 120 -7.27 -15.99 -37.47
C GLY A 120 -5.90 -15.90 -38.18
N PRO A 121 -5.40 -14.69 -38.52
CA PRO A 121 -4.16 -14.56 -39.29
C PRO A 121 -2.96 -15.22 -38.60
N LYS A 122 -2.24 -16.10 -39.30
CA LYS A 122 -1.00 -16.71 -38.79
C LYS A 122 0.06 -15.63 -38.55
N ILE A 123 0.32 -15.34 -37.28
CA ILE A 123 1.43 -14.48 -36.84
C ILE A 123 2.74 -15.24 -37.09
N THR A 124 3.49 -14.85 -38.11
CA THR A 124 4.85 -15.36 -38.35
C THR A 124 5.85 -14.61 -37.47
N PRO A 125 6.76 -15.31 -36.77
CA PRO A 125 7.82 -14.64 -36.01
C PRO A 125 8.81 -13.95 -36.96
N PHE A 126 9.25 -12.75 -36.57
CA PHE A 126 10.20 -11.95 -37.35
C PHE A 126 11.61 -12.56 -37.28
N PRO A 127 12.33 -12.75 -38.40
CA PRO A 127 13.65 -13.36 -38.39
C PRO A 127 14.70 -12.45 -37.74
N ILE A 128 15.48 -12.99 -36.82
CA ILE A 128 16.57 -12.29 -36.12
C ILE A 128 17.84 -12.37 -37.00
N PRO A 129 18.47 -11.24 -37.38
CA PRO A 129 19.70 -11.28 -38.16
C PRO A 129 20.89 -11.80 -37.31
N PRO A 130 21.80 -12.60 -37.88
CA PRO A 130 22.99 -13.08 -37.16
C PRO A 130 23.94 -11.92 -36.84
N ARG A 131 24.55 -11.95 -35.66
CA ARG A 131 25.67 -11.07 -35.32
C ARG A 131 26.90 -11.44 -36.15
N LYS A 132 27.60 -10.42 -36.63
CA LYS A 132 28.80 -10.49 -37.45
C LYS A 132 30.06 -10.43 -36.58
#